data_AF-R0LSZ3-F1
#
_entry.id   AF-R0LSZ3-F1
#
_cell.length_a   1.000
_cell.length_b   1.000
_cell.length_c   1.000
_cell.angle_alpha   90.00
_cell.angle_beta   90.00
_cell.angle_gamma   90.00
#
_symmetry.space_group_name_H-M   'P 1'
#
loop_
_entity.id
_entity.type
_entity.pdbx_description
1 polymer ?
#
loop_
_entity_poly.entity_id
_entity_poly.type
_entity_poly.pdbx_seq_one_letter_code
_entity_poly.pdbx_strand_id
1 'polypeptide(L)'
;MVNNTDLLMVTKSGVLFVTKGTFGQLTCEWQYTYDEFTKDPFIVDGRRLRIEAKERVKSVFHAKEFGKIINFKTPEDAKKGPSTSHTKPTGMQM
;
A
#
# COMPACT_ATOMS: atom_id res chain seq x y z
N MET A 1 6.26 -2.15 13.24
CA MET A 1 7.56 -2.49 12.62
C MET A 1 7.23 -3.57 11.60
N VAL A 2 7.53 -3.38 10.32
CA VAL A 2 7.38 -4.45 9.32
C VAL A 2 8.38 -5.54 9.70
N ASN A 3 7.92 -6.79 9.94
CA ASN A 3 8.82 -7.88 10.31
C ASN A 3 9.81 -8.14 9.16
N ASN A 4 10.95 -8.79 9.42
CA ASN A 4 11.94 -9.11 8.36
C ASN A 4 11.34 -9.91 7.19
N THR A 5 10.21 -10.55 7.42
CA THR A 5 9.52 -11.48 6.53
C THR A 5 8.33 -10.88 5.81
N ASP A 6 7.90 -9.69 6.20
CA ASP A 6 6.73 -9.04 5.65
C ASP A 6 7.10 -8.28 4.37
N LEU A 7 6.27 -8.42 3.34
CA LEU A 7 6.50 -7.90 2.00
C LEU A 7 5.38 -6.93 1.64
N LEU A 8 5.76 -5.67 1.40
CA LEU A 8 4.89 -4.73 0.70
C LEU A 8 5.17 -4.86 -0.80
N MET A 9 4.23 -5.41 -1.55
CA MET A 9 4.34 -5.59 -2.99
C MET A 9 3.59 -4.49 -3.73
N VAL A 10 4.25 -3.88 -4.70
CA VAL A 10 3.65 -2.91 -5.63
C VAL A 10 3.54 -3.59 -6.98
N THR A 11 2.34 -3.66 -7.53
CA THR A 11 2.03 -4.28 -8.82
C THR A 11 1.48 -3.24 -9.79
N LYS A 12 1.23 -3.63 -11.03
CA LYS A 12 0.61 -2.75 -12.03
C LYS A 12 -0.81 -2.32 -11.66
N SER A 13 -1.53 -3.08 -10.85
CA SER A 13 -2.94 -2.85 -10.52
C SER A 13 -3.15 -2.30 -9.10
N GLY A 14 -2.13 -2.35 -8.25
CA GLY A 14 -2.26 -1.90 -6.87
C GLY A 14 -1.16 -2.41 -5.95
N VAL A 15 -1.47 -2.43 -4.66
CA VAL A 15 -0.55 -2.79 -3.58
C VAL A 15 -1.08 -3.95 -2.77
N LEU A 16 -0.17 -4.82 -2.32
CA LEU A 16 -0.49 -5.96 -1.46
C LEU A 16 0.46 -5.99 -0.28
N PHE A 17 -0.05 -6.37 0.88
CA PHE A 17 0.77 -6.69 2.04
C PHE A 17 0.71 -8.19 2.30
N VAL A 18 1.88 -8.81 2.20
CA VAL A 18 2.05 -10.25 2.27
C VAL A 18 2.93 -10.58 3.45
N THR A 19 2.47 -11.47 4.32
CA THR A 19 3.25 -12.02 5.44
C THR A 19 3.75 -13.41 5.05
N LYS A 20 4.94 -13.78 5.56
CA LYS A 20 5.48 -15.13 5.39
C LYS A 20 5.37 -15.90 6.70
N GLY A 21 4.58 -16.97 6.69
CA GLY A 21 4.34 -17.85 7.83
C GLY A 21 5.43 -18.92 8.05
N THR A 22 5.20 -19.78 9.05
CA THR A 22 6.18 -20.69 9.67
C THR A 22 6.78 -21.77 8.75
N PHE A 23 6.25 -21.97 7.54
CA PHE A 23 6.80 -22.91 6.54
C PHE A 23 6.99 -22.27 5.16
N GLY A 24 7.19 -20.96 5.13
CA GLY A 24 7.31 -20.22 3.88
C GLY A 24 6.01 -20.00 3.13
N GLN A 25 4.88 -20.36 3.73
CA GLN A 25 3.55 -19.97 3.26
C GLN A 25 3.46 -18.45 3.18
N LEU A 26 3.01 -17.95 2.03
CA LEU A 26 2.74 -16.52 1.82
C LEU A 26 1.25 -16.28 2.02
N THR A 27 0.91 -15.35 2.92
CA THR A 27 -0.47 -14.95 3.20
C THR A 27 -0.66 -13.50 2.79
N CYS A 28 -1.62 -13.23 1.90
CA CYS A 28 -2.03 -11.86 1.61
C CYS A 28 -2.97 -11.37 2.71
N GLU A 29 -2.50 -10.45 3.54
CA GLU A 29 -3.27 -9.89 4.65
C GLU A 29 -4.30 -8.86 4.16
N TRP A 30 -3.87 -8.02 3.22
CA TRP A 30 -4.74 -7.05 2.57
C TRP A 30 -4.17 -6.64 1.22
N GLN A 31 -5.06 -6.16 0.37
CA GLN A 31 -4.74 -5.63 -0.95
C GLN A 31 -5.63 -4.42 -1.22
N TYR A 32 -5.10 -3.48 -1.99
CA TYR A 32 -5.87 -2.39 -2.57
C TYR A 32 -5.51 -2.24 -4.02
N THR A 33 -6.51 -2.00 -4.86
CA THR A 33 -6.29 -1.51 -6.22
C THR A 33 -6.17 0.01 -6.22
N TYR A 34 -5.51 0.59 -7.24
CA TYR A 34 -5.25 2.03 -7.25
C TYR A 34 -6.53 2.90 -7.33
N ASP A 35 -7.62 2.38 -7.89
CA ASP A 35 -8.94 3.03 -7.91
C ASP A 35 -9.61 3.11 -6.53
N GLU A 36 -9.16 2.28 -5.59
CA GLU A 36 -9.62 2.33 -4.20
C GLU A 36 -8.93 3.45 -3.42
N PHE A 37 -7.81 4.00 -3.89
CA PHE A 37 -7.12 5.07 -3.19
C PHE A 37 -7.93 6.36 -3.21
N THR A 38 -8.05 7.01 -2.05
CA THR A 38 -8.70 8.33 -1.95
C THR A 38 -7.75 9.47 -2.27
N LYS A 39 -6.44 9.21 -2.23
CA LYS A 39 -5.34 10.08 -2.65
C LYS A 39 -4.06 9.29 -2.85
N ASP A 40 -3.06 9.93 -3.43
CA ASP A 40 -1.74 9.33 -3.59
C ASP A 40 -1.11 8.99 -2.22
N PRO A 41 -0.48 7.81 -2.07
CA PRO A 41 0.26 7.45 -0.87
C PRO A 41 1.40 8.43 -0.58
N PHE A 42 1.63 8.73 0.69
CA PHE A 42 2.64 9.72 1.09
C PHE A 42 3.40 9.30 2.35
N ILE A 43 4.62 9.80 2.49
CA ILE A 43 5.47 9.55 3.66
C ILE A 43 5.15 10.58 4.75
N VAL A 44 4.82 10.07 5.93
CA VAL A 44 4.63 10.83 7.18
C VAL A 44 5.83 10.58 8.09
N ASP A 45 6.27 11.62 8.80
CA ASP A 45 7.40 11.57 9.75
C ASP A 45 8.69 10.97 9.16
N GLY A 46 8.90 11.12 7.85
CA GLY A 46 10.08 10.64 7.13
C GLY A 46 10.24 9.12 7.02
N ARG A 47 9.34 8.31 7.59
CA ARG A 47 9.48 6.84 7.61
C ARG A 47 8.18 6.03 7.59
N ARG A 48 7.03 6.69 7.50
CA ARG A 48 5.72 6.01 7.55
C ARG A 48 4.99 6.21 6.23
N LEU A 49 4.80 5.14 5.46
CA LEU A 49 3.92 5.23 4.29
C LEU A 49 2.47 5.20 4.77
N ARG A 50 1.72 6.23 4.40
CA ARG A 50 0.28 6.31 4.64
C ARG A 50 -0.45 6.08 3.32
N ILE A 51 -1.28 5.05 3.30
CA ILE A 51 -2.18 4.71 2.20
C ILE A 51 -3.60 4.94 2.70
N GLU A 52 -4.34 5.82 2.03
CA GLU A 52 -5.74 6.05 2.31
C GLU A 52 -6.58 5.50 1.18
N ALA A 53 -7.54 4.65 1.51
CA ALA A 53 -8.34 3.92 0.54
C ALA A 53 -9.78 3.79 1.01
N LYS A 54 -10.68 3.59 0.06
CA LYS A 54 -12.08 3.23 0.33
C LYS A 54 -12.07 1.81 0.88
N GLU A 55 -12.34 1.63 2.17
CA GLU A 55 -12.46 0.28 2.71
C GLU A 55 -13.77 -0.35 2.20
N ARG A 56 -13.68 -1.53 1.55
CA ARG A 56 -14.85 -2.34 1.21
C ARG A 56 -15.37 -3.02 2.47
N VAL A 57 -16.07 -2.27 3.32
CA VAL A 57 -16.73 -2.88 4.48
C VAL A 57 -18.01 -3.56 4.01
N LYS A 58 -18.14 -4.88 4.21
CA LYS A 58 -19.46 -5.55 4.26
C LYS A 58 -20.17 -5.21 5.59
N SER A 59 -20.27 -3.93 5.96
CA SER A 59 -20.91 -3.52 7.22
C SER A 59 -21.86 -2.36 7.00
N VAL A 60 -22.98 -2.42 7.71
CA VAL A 60 -24.16 -1.56 7.57
C VAL A 60 -24.04 -0.25 8.37
N PHE A 61 -22.87 0.06 8.94
CA PHE A 61 -22.70 1.21 9.83
C PHE A 61 -21.53 2.11 9.43
N HIS A 62 -21.87 3.40 9.23
CA HIS A 62 -21.06 4.63 9.15
C HIS A 62 -19.59 4.49 8.71
N ALA A 63 -19.31 5.00 7.50
CA ALA A 63 -17.99 5.11 6.90
C ALA A 63 -17.02 5.89 7.80
N LYS A 64 -16.06 5.18 8.40
CA LYS A 64 -14.88 5.74 9.04
C LYS A 64 -13.78 5.85 7.97
N GLU A 65 -12.92 6.86 8.06
CA GLU A 65 -11.76 6.98 7.18
C GLU A 65 -10.74 5.88 7.52
N PHE A 66 -10.65 4.87 6.67
CA PHE A 66 -9.81 3.70 6.90
C PHE A 66 -8.65 3.65 5.89
N GLY A 67 -7.44 3.49 6.38
CA GLY A 67 -6.22 3.38 5.59
C GLY A 67 -5.20 2.50 6.28
N LYS A 68 -4.05 2.30 5.66
CA LYS A 68 -2.93 1.54 6.24
C LYS A 68 -1.75 2.48 6.47
N ILE A 69 -1.13 2.34 7.63
CA ILE A 69 0.15 2.98 7.96
C ILE A 69 1.21 1.88 8.02
N ILE A 70 2.17 1.94 7.10
CA ILE A 70 3.30 1.03 7.05
C ILE A 70 4.52 1.77 7.61
N ASN A 71 5.11 1.21 8.67
CA ASN A 71 6.30 1.79 9.30
C ASN A 71 7.54 1.14 8.70
N PHE A 72 8.31 1.90 7.92
CA PHE A 72 9.63 1.47 7.48
C PHE A 72 10.61 1.47 8.65
N LYS A 73 11.61 0.59 8.56
CA LYS A 73 12.66 0.50 9.57
C LYS A 73 13.58 1.71 9.51
N THR A 74 13.94 2.11 8.29
CA THR A 74 14.80 3.26 8.05
C THR A 74 14.11 4.31 7.17
N PRO A 75 14.44 5.60 7.30
CA PRO A 75 13.97 6.64 6.38
C PRO A 75 14.40 6.41 4.92
N GLU A 76 15.52 5.73 4.69
CA GLU A 76 16.04 5.40 3.37
C GLU A 76 15.12 4.42 2.63
N ASP A 77 14.56 3.44 3.36
CA ASP A 77 13.54 2.53 2.82
C ASP A 77 12.27 3.29 2.42
N ALA A 78 11.95 4.37 3.15
CA ALA A 78 10.79 5.22 2.87
C ALA A 78 10.97 6.08 1.61
N LYS A 79 12.20 6.55 1.34
CA LYS A 79 12.54 7.26 0.09
C LYS A 79 12.44 6.35 -1.15
N LYS A 80 12.60 5.04 -0.98
CA LYS A 80 12.40 4.01 -2.02
C LYS A 80 10.98 3.45 -2.07
N GLY A 81 10.08 3.91 -1.19
CA GLY A 81 8.65 3.64 -1.30
C GLY A 81 8.13 4.03 -2.68
N PRO A 82 6.90 3.64 -3.07
CA PRO A 82 6.40 3.81 -4.43
C PRO A 82 6.55 5.27 -4.87
N SER A 83 7.66 5.56 -5.54
CA SER A 83 7.87 6.83 -6.20
C SER A 83 6.82 6.82 -7.28
N THR A 84 6.03 7.89 -7.33
CA THR A 84 4.97 8.17 -8.30
C THR A 84 5.48 8.26 -9.76
N SER A 85 6.60 7.61 -10.09
CA SER A 85 7.07 7.31 -11.43
C SER A 85 6.25 6.19 -12.10
N HIS A 86 4.95 6.09 -11.81
CA HIS A 86 4.03 5.80 -12.89
C HIS A 86 4.03 7.05 -13.77
N THR A 87 4.96 7.08 -14.73
CA THR A 87 4.66 7.60 -16.05
C THR A 87 3.24 7.13 -16.38
N LYS A 88 2.27 8.05 -16.41
CA LYS A 88 1.10 7.86 -17.25
C LYS A 88 1.64 7.35 -18.58
N PRO A 89 1.10 6.28 -19.19
CA PRO A 89 1.45 5.98 -20.57
C PRO A 89 1.08 7.21 -21.39
N THR A 90 2.08 8.00 -21.76
CA THR A 90 1.97 9.07 -22.74
C THR A 90 1.67 8.38 -24.05
N GLY A 91 0.40 8.28 -24.43
CA GLY A 91 0.00 7.71 -25.71
C GLY A 91 -1.29 6.90 -25.64
N MET A 92 -2.42 7.60 -25.55
CA MET A 92 -3.58 7.29 -26.39
C MET A 92 -4.40 8.58 -26.55
N GLN A 93 -3.90 9.44 -27.44
CA GLN A 93 -4.78 10.34 -28.17
C GLN A 93 -5.40 9.53 -29.31
N MET A 94 -6.72 9.72 -29.47
CA MET A 94 -7.64 9.19 -30.48
C MET A 94 -8.11 7.74 -30.27
#